data_AF-A0A6J6VKU4-F1
#
_entry.id   AF-A0A6J6VKU4-F1
#
_cell.length_a   1.000
_cell.length_b   1.000
_cell.length_c   1.000
_cell.angle_alpha   90.00
_cell.angle_beta   90.00
_cell.angle_gamma   90.00
#
_symmetry.space_group_name_H-M   'P 1'
#
loop_
_entity.id
_entity.type
_entity.pdbx_description
1 polymer ?
#
loop_
_entity_poly.entity_id
_entity_poly.type
_entity_poly.pdbx_seq_one_letter_code
_entity_poly.pdbx_strand_id
1 'polypeptide(L)' 'MIPKVKAAINAIDSGAFSVRITNGTKLDAVLDALDNRGGTVVVA' A
#
# COMPACT_ATOMS: atom_id res chain seq x y z
N MET A 1 -1.55 13.28 4.33
CA MET A 1 -1.09 11.89 4.57
C MET A 1 -1.98 11.10 5.52
N ILE A 2 -2.49 11.71 6.60
CA ILE A 2 -3.32 11.05 7.63
C ILE A 2 -4.49 10.21 7.07
N PRO A 3 -5.30 10.67 6.08
CA PRO A 3 -6.40 9.84 5.57
C PRO A 3 -5.95 8.56 4.87
N LYS A 4 -4.78 8.57 4.21
CA LYS A 4 -4.22 7.38 3.54
C LYS A 4 -3.80 6.33 4.55
N VAL A 5 -3.18 6.76 5.65
CA VAL A 5 -2.78 5.86 6.74
C VAL A 5 -4.00 5.22 7.38
N LYS A 6 -5.06 6.00 7.65
CA LYS A 6 -6.32 5.46 8.17
C LYS A 6 -6.94 4.42 7.23
N ALA A 7 -6.96 4.68 5.92
CA ALA A 7 -7.47 3.73 4.95
C ALA A 7 -6.65 2.42 4.92
N ALA A 8 -5.32 2.51 5.02
CA ALA A 8 -4.46 1.34 5.08
C ALA A 8 -4.72 0.49 6.33
N ILE A 9 -4.85 1.13 7.50
CA ILE A 9 -5.18 0.46 8.76
C ILE A 9 -6.55 -0.23 8.64
N ASN A 10 -7.58 0.49 8.18
CA ASN A 10 -8.91 -0.07 8.01
C ASN A 10 -8.93 -1.30 7.08
N ALA A 11 -8.11 -1.32 6.03
CA ALA A 11 -8.03 -2.46 5.11
C ALA A 11 -7.36 -3.67 5.79
N ILE A 12 -6.34 -3.45 6.61
CA ILE A 12 -5.70 -4.50 7.43
C ILE A 12 -6.71 -5.06 8.44
N ASP A 13 -7.42 -4.19 9.16
CA ASP A 13 -8.46 -4.59 10.11
C ASP A 13 -9.61 -5.37 9.44
N SER A 14 -9.83 -5.12 8.14
CA SER A 14 -10.82 -5.84 7.32
C SER A 14 -10.30 -7.16 6.73
N GLY A 15 -9.07 -7.57 7.06
CA GLY A 15 -8.48 -8.85 6.68
C GLY A 15 -7.48 -8.80 5.52
N ALA A 16 -7.06 -7.63 5.07
CA ALA A 16 -5.94 -7.54 4.13
C ALA A 16 -4.63 -7.97 4.81
N PHE A 17 -3.85 -8.83 4.15
CA PHE A 17 -2.55 -9.26 4.67
C PHE A 17 -1.55 -8.10 4.85
N SER A 18 -1.55 -7.18 3.88
CA SER A 18 -0.75 -5.95 3.93
C SER A 18 -1.33 -4.92 2.96
N VAL A 19 -0.95 -3.66 3.15
CA VAL A 19 -1.29 -2.57 2.22
C VAL A 19 -0.01 -1.92 1.74
N ARG A 20 0.13 -1.75 0.43
CA ARG A 20 1.27 -1.04 -0.17
C ARG A 20 0.81 0.28 -0.78
N ILE A 21 1.47 1.37 -0.37
CA ILE A 21 1.26 2.71 -0.91
C ILE A 21 2.39 2.99 -1.91
N THR A 22 2.03 3.18 -3.18
CA THR A 22 2.96 3.49 -4.28
C THR A 22 2.51 4.72 -5.05
N ASN A 23 3.36 5.23 -5.94
CA ASN A 23 3.00 6.31 -6.85
C ASN A 23 2.24 5.77 -8.08
N GLY A 24 0.92 5.92 -8.09
CA GLY A 24 0.06 5.43 -9.17
C GLY A 24 0.22 6.15 -10.52
N THR A 25 0.97 7.26 -10.60
CA THR A 25 1.25 7.93 -11.90
C THR A 25 2.46 7.35 -12.63
N LYS A 26 3.17 6.41 -11.99
CA LYS A 26 4.40 5.78 -12.48
C LYS A 26 4.15 4.28 -12.66
N LEU A 27 4.18 3.80 -13.91
CA LEU A 27 3.87 2.40 -14.22
C LEU A 27 4.84 1.42 -13.56
N ASP A 28 6.13 1.72 -13.61
CA ASP A 28 7.19 0.99 -12.90
C ASP A 28 6.90 0.85 -11.41
N ALA A 29 6.47 1.93 -10.76
CA ALA A 29 6.14 1.93 -9.34
C ALA A 29 4.89 1.08 -9.02
N VAL A 30 3.96 0.92 -9.96
CA VAL A 30 2.79 0.03 -9.81
C VAL A 30 3.20 -1.43 -10.00
N LEU A 31 4.02 -1.73 -11.00
CA LEU A 31 4.53 -3.08 -11.25
C LEU A 31 5.40 -3.56 -10.07
N ASP A 32 6.30 -2.71 -9.57
CA ASP A 32 7.09 -3.00 -8.38
C ASP A 32 6.19 -3.31 -7.18
N ALA A 33 5.10 -2.55 -7.00
CA ALA A 33 4.19 -2.76 -5.89
C ALA A 33 3.46 -4.11 -5.96
N LEU A 34 3.08 -4.56 -7.17
CA LEU A 34 2.48 -5.87 -7.41
C LEU A 34 3.48 -7.02 -7.17
N ASP A 35 4.76 -6.78 -7.45
CA ASP A 35 5.86 -7.70 -7.16
C ASP A 35 6.36 -7.60 -5.69
N ASN A 36 5.59 -6.96 -4.81
CA ASN A 36 5.93 -6.77 -3.39
C ASN A 36 7.25 -5.99 -3.15
N ARG A 37 7.57 -5.05 -4.03
CA ARG A 37 8.75 -4.16 -4.00
C ARG A 37 8.34 -2.68 -4.00
N GLY A 38 9.27 -1.79 -3.64
CA GLY A 38 9.11 -0.33 -3.73
C GLY A 38 8.03 0.29 -2.83
N GLY A 39 7.91 1.62 -2.82
CA GLY A 39 6.87 2.32 -2.03
C GLY A 39 6.96 2.07 -0.52
N THR A 40 5.83 2.20 0.17
CA THR A 40 5.71 1.99 1.63
C THR A 40 4.75 0.85 1.93
N VAL A 41 5.18 -0.09 2.76
CA VAL A 41 4.38 -1.24 3.22
C VAL A 41 3.81 -0.95 4.59
N VAL A 42 2.52 -1.21 4.76
CA VAL A 42 1.82 -1.20 6.05
C VAL A 42 1.41 -2.62 6.37
N VAL A 43 1.77 -3.07 7.58
CA VAL A 43 1.45 -4.38 8.17
C VAL A 43 0.97 -4.14 9.61
N ALA A 44 0.26 -5.13 10.17
CA ALA A 44 -0.20 -5.13 11.57
C ALA A 44 0.97 -5.25 12.56
#